data_AF-A0A821XYE4-F1
#
_entry.id   AF-A0A821XYE4-F1
#
_cell.length_a   1.000
_cell.length_b   1.000
_cell.length_c   1.000
_cell.angle_alpha   90.00
_cell.angle_beta   90.00
_cell.angle_gamma   90.00
#
_symmetry.space_group_name_H-M   'P 1'
#
loop_
_entity.id
_entity.type
_entity.pdbx_description
1 polymer ?
#
loop_
_entity_poly.entity_id
_entity_poly.type
_entity_poly.pdbx_seq_one_letter_code
_entity_poly.pdbx_strand_id
1 'polypeptide(L)'
;GSYCVNFHDREHIENYKHPFPNPCRFTPYHCSLHEQFILGKNSRSLSDEINQHCLNLAHVCGFGRNCTDKDALHWEKYIHVPRSLCSYGNRCKKLLEEDHLNSFTHPNIRDIRFLCKYAEKCHDRRNPKHVAKFRHIITLEDSGIVQYYNLNKNIDFVQNQKDNVEHVSRYVEKEKWERLPSGSVPQEIINWIRTVQPVHRCRPEIFESILLLGHVMSRDYMDQLKNPKFVATSVFQHSQIQQIKYLKGKKCAKDAKDYIEALVAEEFEKPQPVGVTIAGTTKIDTTSGETYKLKSRKKLITSKEVILSNILSKNEMQIIKTKAIEIAQASIKLHSNPAGIGHPPDKELGTNRNVFTILGPHLGHYYGDIFIVFKREILHHPDANFSIQAATSYASGNCFKWRPWLGTDPGSQDARVKLFHSTKLHASIPGYEYATALELIATTNQTLKKKSMNIDLETILDRWLSRDSHQSIEAHLPQLIPLDYIDHIYISQNIFESLNPNTRKFIDVTFNNRITKTSHAVELDDKDTSFGFKPNSKIRQEYQDFVLKDIM
;
A
#
# COMPACT_ATOMS: atom_id res chain seq x y z
N GLY A 1 -8.91 -29.59 -21.93
CA GLY A 1 -7.93 -30.18 -20.99
C GLY A 1 -7.81 -29.27 -19.77
N SER A 2 -7.19 -29.72 -18.67
CA SER A 2 -7.04 -28.95 -17.42
C SER A 2 -6.08 -27.75 -17.52
N TYR A 3 -5.83 -27.24 -18.73
CA TYR A 3 -4.92 -26.15 -19.00
C TYR A 3 -5.73 -24.87 -19.20
N CYS A 4 -5.56 -23.91 -18.31
CA CYS A 4 -6.14 -22.57 -18.44
C CYS A 4 -5.12 -21.59 -17.89
N VAL A 5 -4.70 -20.61 -18.70
CA VAL A 5 -3.80 -19.52 -18.26
C VAL A 5 -4.59 -18.35 -17.65
N ASN A 6 -5.87 -18.23 -18.00
CA ASN A 6 -6.79 -17.19 -17.54
C ASN A 6 -7.64 -17.67 -16.36
N PHE A 7 -7.15 -18.62 -15.56
CA PHE A 7 -7.93 -19.19 -14.46
C PHE A 7 -8.18 -18.21 -13.30
N HIS A 8 -7.49 -17.07 -13.32
CA HIS A 8 -7.70 -15.96 -12.40
C HIS A 8 -8.80 -14.99 -12.86
N ASP A 9 -9.19 -15.04 -14.13
CA ASP A 9 -10.24 -14.21 -14.70
C ASP A 9 -11.60 -14.88 -14.44
N ARG A 10 -12.40 -14.25 -13.58
CA ARG A 10 -13.70 -14.78 -13.14
C ARG A 10 -14.70 -14.82 -14.29
N GLU A 11 -14.70 -13.82 -15.16
CA GLU A 11 -15.57 -13.78 -16.33
C GLU A 11 -15.21 -14.92 -17.29
N HIS A 12 -13.91 -15.18 -17.49
CA HIS A 12 -13.45 -16.34 -18.25
C HIS A 12 -13.89 -17.67 -17.63
N ILE A 13 -13.77 -17.84 -16.31
CA ILE A 13 -14.19 -19.08 -15.63
C ILE A 13 -15.70 -19.31 -15.73
N GLU A 14 -16.50 -18.26 -15.61
CA GLU A 14 -17.96 -18.37 -15.67
C GLU A 14 -18.48 -18.60 -17.11
N ASN A 15 -17.84 -17.99 -18.11
CA ASN A 15 -18.32 -18.03 -19.50
C ASN A 15 -17.80 -19.22 -20.32
N TYR A 16 -16.76 -19.91 -19.85
CA TYR A 16 -16.15 -21.04 -20.57
C TYR A 16 -16.26 -22.34 -19.77
N LYS A 17 -16.30 -23.47 -20.47
CA LYS A 17 -16.34 -24.79 -19.82
C LYS A 17 -14.92 -25.26 -19.49
N HIS A 18 -14.66 -25.56 -18.22
CA HIS A 18 -13.41 -26.15 -17.76
C HIS A 18 -13.65 -27.56 -17.19
N PRO A 19 -12.66 -28.47 -17.28
CA PRO A 19 -12.76 -29.81 -16.72
C PRO A 19 -12.40 -29.87 -15.22
N PHE A 20 -12.27 -28.70 -14.57
CA PHE A 20 -11.96 -28.55 -13.16
C PHE A 20 -13.01 -27.66 -12.48
N PRO A 21 -13.25 -27.82 -11.16
CA PRO A 21 -14.17 -26.95 -10.41
C PRO A 21 -13.62 -25.52 -10.28
N ASN A 22 -14.42 -24.60 -9.75
CA ASN A 22 -14.01 -23.19 -9.61
C ASN A 22 -12.62 -23.07 -8.95
N PRO A 23 -11.69 -22.31 -9.54
CA PRO A 23 -10.38 -22.10 -8.96
C PRO A 23 -10.48 -21.49 -7.56
N CYS A 24 -9.66 -21.99 -6.63
CA CYS A 24 -9.49 -21.33 -5.34
C CYS A 24 -8.95 -19.92 -5.57
N ARG A 25 -9.61 -18.89 -5.01
CA ARG A 25 -9.15 -17.49 -5.12
C ARG A 25 -7.70 -17.24 -4.66
N PHE A 26 -7.15 -18.15 -3.87
CA PHE A 26 -5.79 -18.05 -3.32
C PHE A 26 -4.77 -18.94 -4.06
N THR A 27 -5.19 -19.71 -5.07
CA THR A 27 -4.26 -20.45 -5.94
C THR A 27 -3.51 -19.46 -6.85
N PRO A 28 -2.20 -19.62 -7.14
CA PRO A 28 -1.33 -20.76 -6.81
C PRO A 28 -0.47 -20.61 -5.54
N TYR A 29 -0.46 -19.46 -4.86
CA TYR A 29 0.56 -19.15 -3.84
C TYR A 29 0.07 -18.97 -2.40
N HIS A 30 -1.23 -18.73 -2.18
CA HIS A 30 -1.72 -18.18 -0.90
C HIS A 30 -2.80 -19.03 -0.23
N CYS A 31 -3.06 -20.24 -0.73
CA CYS A 31 -4.00 -21.14 -0.08
C CYS A 31 -3.32 -21.96 1.04
N SER A 32 -3.42 -21.48 2.28
CA SER A 32 -2.87 -22.16 3.45
C SER A 32 -3.50 -23.53 3.70
N LEU A 33 -4.77 -23.73 3.35
CA LEU A 33 -5.46 -25.01 3.45
C LEU A 33 -4.89 -26.03 2.45
N HIS A 34 -4.62 -25.60 1.22
CA HIS A 34 -4.01 -26.44 0.20
C HIS A 34 -2.54 -26.76 0.47
N GLU A 35 -1.79 -25.81 1.03
CA GLU A 35 -0.43 -26.06 1.49
C GLU A 35 -0.42 -27.13 2.59
N GLN A 36 -1.32 -27.03 3.56
CA GLN A 36 -1.50 -28.07 4.59
C GLN A 36 -1.94 -29.42 3.98
N PHE A 37 -2.83 -29.41 3.00
CA PHE A 37 -3.26 -30.61 2.28
C PHE A 37 -2.09 -31.32 1.57
N ILE A 38 -1.23 -30.58 0.87
CA ILE A 38 -0.06 -31.15 0.17
C ILE A 38 1.03 -31.60 1.15
N LEU A 39 1.22 -30.88 2.27
CA LEU A 39 2.27 -31.19 3.25
C LEU A 39 1.85 -32.28 4.26
N GLY A 40 0.54 -32.50 4.43
CA GLY A 40 -0.03 -33.52 5.30
C GLY A 40 0.25 -34.93 4.78
N LYS A 41 1.27 -35.59 5.34
CA LYS A 41 1.70 -36.93 4.89
C LYS A 41 0.73 -38.07 5.19
N ASN A 42 -0.32 -37.85 5.99
CA ASN A 42 -1.33 -38.86 6.32
C ASN A 42 -2.73 -38.23 6.24
N SER A 43 -3.54 -38.70 5.28
CA SER A 43 -4.93 -38.25 5.04
C SER A 43 -5.86 -38.38 6.26
N ARG A 44 -5.46 -39.13 7.30
CA ARG A 44 -6.23 -39.34 8.54
C ARG A 44 -6.12 -38.21 9.57
N SER A 45 -5.33 -37.16 9.33
CA SER A 45 -5.16 -36.04 10.27
C SER A 45 -5.49 -34.67 9.69
N LEU A 46 -6.09 -34.59 8.50
CA LEU A 46 -6.54 -33.32 7.91
C LEU A 46 -7.95 -33.02 8.41
N SER A 47 -8.22 -31.75 8.74
CA SER A 47 -9.56 -31.33 9.16
C SER A 47 -10.56 -31.48 8.01
N ASP A 48 -11.84 -31.66 8.34
CA ASP A 48 -12.91 -31.73 7.35
C ASP A 48 -12.95 -30.47 6.46
N GLU A 49 -12.60 -29.31 7.03
CA GLU A 49 -12.46 -28.03 6.31
C GLU A 49 -11.40 -28.09 5.20
N ILE A 50 -10.21 -28.64 5.48
CA ILE A 50 -9.13 -28.75 4.47
C ILE A 50 -9.56 -29.68 3.34
N ASN A 51 -10.17 -30.82 3.68
CA ASN A 51 -10.65 -31.79 2.70
C ASN A 51 -11.77 -31.19 1.84
N GLN A 52 -12.77 -30.56 2.44
CA GLN A 52 -13.86 -29.92 1.70
C GLN A 52 -13.35 -28.82 0.78
N HIS A 53 -12.45 -27.95 1.27
CA HIS A 53 -11.85 -26.90 0.46
C HIS A 53 -11.12 -27.46 -0.76
N CYS A 54 -10.24 -28.45 -0.55
CA CYS A 54 -9.40 -29.00 -1.62
C CYS A 54 -10.17 -29.91 -2.59
N LEU A 55 -11.33 -30.45 -2.19
CA LEU A 55 -12.22 -31.23 -3.06
C LEU A 55 -13.18 -30.34 -3.87
N ASN A 56 -13.60 -29.20 -3.32
CA ASN A 56 -14.57 -28.31 -3.94
C ASN A 56 -13.95 -27.24 -4.82
N LEU A 57 -12.69 -26.85 -4.57
CA LEU A 57 -12.01 -25.79 -5.31
C LEU A 57 -10.77 -26.32 -6.02
N ALA A 58 -10.58 -25.88 -7.27
CA ALA A 58 -9.42 -26.27 -8.04
C ALA A 58 -8.17 -25.50 -7.62
N HIS A 59 -7.03 -26.16 -7.63
CA HIS A 59 -5.74 -25.55 -7.32
C HIS A 59 -4.75 -25.78 -8.44
N VAL A 60 -3.76 -24.90 -8.59
CA VAL A 60 -2.75 -25.04 -9.62
C VAL A 60 -1.78 -26.14 -9.24
N CYS A 61 -1.57 -27.08 -10.17
CA CYS A 61 -0.58 -28.12 -10.03
C CYS A 61 0.82 -27.51 -9.98
N GLY A 62 1.58 -27.87 -8.95
CA GLY A 62 2.93 -27.37 -8.76
C GLY A 62 3.91 -27.74 -9.88
N PHE A 63 3.60 -28.73 -10.71
CA PHE A 63 4.47 -29.19 -11.80
C PHE A 63 4.01 -28.77 -13.19
N GLY A 64 2.88 -28.06 -13.30
CA GLY A 64 2.37 -27.55 -14.56
C GLY A 64 2.36 -28.60 -15.68
N ARG A 65 2.99 -28.30 -16.81
CA ARG A 65 3.07 -29.21 -17.96
C ARG A 65 3.92 -30.47 -17.76
N ASN A 66 4.75 -30.53 -16.71
CA ASN A 66 5.59 -31.67 -16.36
C ASN A 66 4.98 -32.54 -15.24
N CYS A 67 3.71 -32.32 -14.89
CA CYS A 67 3.02 -33.21 -13.97
C CYS A 67 3.01 -34.65 -14.50
N THR A 68 3.42 -35.59 -13.65
CA THR A 68 3.43 -37.03 -13.96
C THR A 68 2.39 -37.80 -13.15
N ASP A 69 1.59 -37.09 -12.35
CA ASP A 69 0.49 -37.68 -11.59
C ASP A 69 -0.55 -38.24 -12.57
N LYS A 70 -0.97 -39.48 -12.33
CA LYS A 70 -1.96 -40.20 -13.15
C LYS A 70 -3.28 -40.39 -12.42
N ASP A 71 -3.38 -39.91 -11.18
CA ASP A 71 -4.58 -40.02 -10.39
C ASP A 71 -5.73 -39.20 -11.00
N ALA A 72 -6.90 -39.83 -11.15
CA ALA A 72 -8.04 -39.22 -11.82
C ALA A 72 -8.56 -37.99 -11.06
N LEU A 73 -8.54 -38.04 -9.72
CA LEU A 73 -8.96 -36.93 -8.88
C LEU A 73 -8.00 -35.75 -9.02
N HIS A 74 -6.68 -36.01 -9.14
CA HIS A 74 -5.71 -34.95 -9.44
C HIS A 74 -6.05 -34.23 -10.76
N TRP A 75 -6.34 -34.96 -11.83
CA TRP A 75 -6.69 -34.36 -13.13
C TRP A 75 -8.03 -33.62 -13.13
N GLU A 76 -8.96 -34.01 -12.27
CA GLU A 76 -10.23 -33.32 -12.06
C GLU A 76 -10.08 -32.05 -11.21
N LYS A 77 -9.20 -32.06 -10.20
CA LYS A 77 -9.11 -30.98 -9.20
C LYS A 77 -7.96 -30.00 -9.43
N TYR A 78 -7.03 -30.29 -10.34
CA TYR A 78 -5.86 -29.45 -10.54
C TYR A 78 -5.78 -28.76 -11.91
N ILE A 79 -5.39 -27.50 -11.86
CA ILE A 79 -5.13 -26.65 -13.03
C ILE A 79 -3.67 -26.78 -13.42
N HIS A 80 -3.39 -27.20 -14.64
CA HIS A 80 -2.03 -27.35 -15.15
C HIS A 80 -1.67 -26.13 -16.00
N VAL A 81 -0.86 -25.22 -15.46
CA VAL A 81 -0.42 -24.02 -16.19
C VAL A 81 0.86 -24.35 -16.98
N PRO A 82 0.87 -24.26 -18.32
CA PRO A 82 2.06 -24.59 -19.11
C PRO A 82 3.03 -23.40 -19.17
N ARG A 83 4.27 -23.58 -18.71
CA ARG A 83 5.37 -22.63 -18.97
C ARG A 83 6.28 -23.12 -20.11
N SER A 84 7.18 -22.24 -20.57
CA SER A 84 8.19 -22.58 -21.55
C SER A 84 9.15 -23.62 -20.98
N LEU A 85 9.47 -24.68 -21.73
CA LEU A 85 10.48 -25.65 -21.30
C LEU A 85 11.87 -24.99 -21.32
N CYS A 86 12.67 -25.20 -20.28
CA CYS A 86 14.07 -24.81 -20.32
C CYS A 86 14.80 -25.62 -21.40
N SER A 87 15.46 -24.92 -22.33
CA SER A 87 16.24 -25.54 -23.42
C SER A 87 17.38 -26.46 -22.92
N TYR A 88 17.84 -26.27 -21.68
CA TYR A 88 18.89 -27.07 -21.06
C TYR A 88 18.36 -28.19 -20.14
N GLY A 89 17.05 -28.22 -19.85
CA GLY A 89 16.41 -29.24 -19.01
C GLY A 89 17.16 -29.52 -17.69
N ASN A 90 17.44 -30.79 -17.42
CA ASN A 90 18.19 -31.23 -16.23
C ASN A 90 19.66 -30.77 -16.18
N ARG A 91 20.22 -30.27 -17.30
CA ARG A 91 21.59 -29.75 -17.39
C ARG A 91 21.65 -28.23 -17.24
N CYS A 92 20.53 -27.59 -16.92
CA CYS A 92 20.47 -26.16 -16.69
C CYS A 92 21.41 -25.75 -15.55
N LYS A 93 22.27 -24.75 -15.80
CA LYS A 93 23.17 -24.19 -14.78
C LYS A 93 22.55 -23.01 -14.03
N LYS A 94 21.37 -22.55 -14.45
CA LYS A 94 20.64 -21.39 -13.92
C LYS A 94 19.64 -21.75 -12.81
N LEU A 95 19.89 -22.85 -12.09
CA LEU A 95 18.99 -23.32 -11.01
C LEU A 95 19.03 -22.44 -9.75
N LEU A 96 19.89 -21.43 -9.71
CA LEU A 96 19.94 -20.43 -8.63
C LEU A 96 19.33 -19.09 -9.05
N GLU A 97 18.95 -18.93 -10.31
CA GLU A 97 18.30 -17.74 -10.84
C GLU A 97 16.77 -17.93 -10.69
N GLU A 98 16.18 -17.27 -9.68
CA GLU A 98 14.75 -17.47 -9.36
C GLU A 98 13.85 -17.01 -10.52
N ASP A 99 14.20 -15.94 -11.24
CA ASP A 99 13.45 -15.47 -12.42
C ASP A 99 13.45 -16.49 -13.55
N HIS A 100 14.60 -17.16 -13.76
CA HIS A 100 14.72 -18.25 -14.71
C HIS A 100 13.82 -19.42 -14.31
N LEU A 101 13.83 -19.82 -13.04
CA LEU A 101 12.96 -20.89 -12.54
C LEU A 101 11.47 -20.52 -12.52
N ASN A 102 11.13 -19.24 -12.43
CA ASN A 102 9.76 -18.74 -12.53
C ASN A 102 9.27 -18.67 -13.98
N SER A 103 10.18 -18.51 -14.94
CA SER A 103 9.86 -18.37 -16.36
C SER A 103 9.86 -19.71 -17.12
N PHE A 104 10.66 -20.68 -16.66
CA PHE A 104 10.88 -21.94 -17.37
C PHE A 104 10.58 -23.20 -16.54
N THR A 105 9.84 -24.12 -17.15
CA THR A 105 9.65 -25.47 -16.61
C THR A 105 10.93 -26.30 -16.74
N HIS A 106 11.29 -26.98 -15.66
CA HIS A 106 12.39 -27.95 -15.62
C HIS A 106 11.87 -29.32 -15.18
N PRO A 107 12.53 -30.43 -15.54
CA PRO A 107 12.15 -31.74 -14.99
C PRO A 107 12.50 -31.81 -13.50
N ASN A 108 11.60 -32.42 -12.71
CA ASN A 108 11.74 -32.62 -11.25
C ASN A 108 11.86 -31.35 -10.39
N ILE A 109 11.58 -30.18 -10.95
CA ILE A 109 11.46 -28.92 -10.21
C ILE A 109 10.02 -28.45 -10.35
N ARG A 110 9.41 -28.02 -9.24
CA ARG A 110 8.07 -27.44 -9.29
C ARG A 110 8.12 -26.11 -10.03
N ASP A 111 7.16 -25.88 -10.93
CA ASP A 111 6.90 -24.56 -11.51
C ASP A 111 6.39 -23.61 -10.42
N ILE A 112 5.50 -24.11 -9.55
CA ILE A 112 5.01 -23.40 -8.36
C ILE A 112 5.70 -23.96 -7.12
N ARG A 113 6.77 -23.29 -6.68
CA ARG A 113 7.56 -23.63 -5.50
C ARG A 113 7.05 -22.90 -4.26
N PHE A 114 7.16 -23.56 -3.10
CA PHE A 114 6.81 -23.00 -1.80
C PHE A 114 7.74 -21.86 -1.41
N LEU A 115 7.26 -20.91 -0.61
CA LEU A 115 8.13 -19.88 -0.06
C LEU A 115 9.05 -20.48 1.00
N CYS A 116 10.35 -20.25 0.88
CA CYS A 116 11.29 -20.66 1.91
C CYS A 116 11.12 -19.80 3.17
N LYS A 117 10.80 -20.41 4.32
CA LYS A 117 10.67 -19.71 5.63
C LYS A 117 11.93 -18.96 6.07
N TYR A 118 13.09 -19.33 5.55
CA TYR A 118 14.37 -18.68 5.89
C TYR A 118 14.82 -17.65 4.85
N ALA A 119 14.10 -17.52 3.72
CA ALA A 119 14.35 -16.56 2.64
C ALA A 119 15.87 -16.39 2.34
N GLU A 120 16.42 -15.19 2.50
CA GLU A 120 17.83 -14.90 2.28
C GLU A 120 18.79 -15.71 3.16
N LYS A 121 18.39 -15.94 4.42
CA LYS A 121 19.17 -16.61 5.46
C LYS A 121 19.15 -18.13 5.34
N CYS A 122 18.48 -18.66 4.30
CA CYS A 122 18.44 -20.08 4.05
C CYS A 122 19.84 -20.61 3.68
N HIS A 123 20.36 -21.55 4.48
CA HIS A 123 21.64 -22.21 4.21
C HIS A 123 21.54 -23.25 3.08
N ASP A 124 20.33 -23.72 2.78
CA ASP A 124 20.05 -24.73 1.76
C ASP A 124 19.78 -24.15 0.36
N ARG A 125 20.06 -22.86 0.13
CA ARG A 125 19.80 -22.16 -1.16
C ARG A 125 20.43 -22.83 -2.37
N ARG A 126 21.55 -23.52 -2.17
CA ARG A 126 22.28 -24.23 -3.24
C ARG A 126 21.97 -25.72 -3.30
N ASN A 127 21.17 -26.23 -2.36
CA ASN A 127 20.81 -27.63 -2.31
C ASN A 127 19.76 -27.94 -3.39
N PRO A 128 20.04 -28.81 -4.38
CA PRO A 128 19.10 -29.08 -5.47
C PRO A 128 17.74 -29.61 -5.00
N LYS A 129 17.71 -30.41 -3.91
CA LYS A 129 16.44 -30.92 -3.34
C LYS A 129 15.59 -29.81 -2.74
N HIS A 130 16.25 -28.78 -2.19
CA HIS A 130 15.61 -27.60 -1.63
C HIS A 130 15.09 -26.69 -2.75
N VAL A 131 15.94 -26.37 -3.73
CA VAL A 131 15.58 -25.58 -4.93
C VAL A 131 14.39 -26.19 -5.68
N ALA A 132 14.30 -27.51 -5.77
CA ALA A 132 13.20 -28.20 -6.43
C ALA A 132 11.82 -27.93 -5.78
N LYS A 133 11.79 -27.56 -4.50
CA LYS A 133 10.56 -27.42 -3.70
C LYS A 133 10.30 -25.99 -3.26
N PHE A 134 11.35 -25.25 -2.94
CA PHE A 134 11.28 -23.93 -2.35
C PHE A 134 11.86 -22.89 -3.29
N ARG A 135 11.15 -21.78 -3.41
CA ARG A 135 11.68 -20.54 -3.96
C ARG A 135 12.18 -19.70 -2.82
N HIS A 136 13.33 -19.10 -3.04
CA HIS A 136 13.75 -17.96 -2.24
C HIS A 136 13.25 -16.76 -3.00
N ILE A 137 12.67 -15.81 -2.28
CA ILE A 137 12.59 -14.49 -2.87
C ILE A 137 14.05 -14.05 -3.00
N ILE A 138 14.51 -13.88 -4.24
CA ILE A 138 15.65 -13.00 -4.49
C ILE A 138 15.11 -11.63 -4.08
N THR A 139 15.44 -11.25 -2.87
CA THR A 139 15.45 -9.89 -2.32
C THR A 139 16.51 -9.04 -3.03
N LEU A 140 16.57 -9.14 -4.37
CA LEU A 140 17.04 -8.03 -5.21
C LEU A 140 15.84 -7.20 -5.70
N GLU A 141 14.62 -7.59 -5.32
CA GLU A 141 13.42 -6.73 -5.25
C GLU A 141 13.08 -6.33 -3.79
N ASP A 142 14.04 -6.41 -2.85
CA ASP A 142 13.92 -5.70 -1.57
C ASP A 142 14.19 -4.20 -1.81
N SER A 143 13.31 -3.53 -2.53
CA SER A 143 13.21 -2.07 -2.52
C SER A 143 12.18 -1.57 -1.51
N GLY A 144 11.47 -2.47 -0.83
CA GLY A 144 10.41 -2.08 0.06
C GLY A 144 10.36 -2.75 1.44
N ILE A 145 11.44 -2.76 2.21
CA ILE A 145 11.28 -2.99 3.65
C ILE A 145 10.59 -1.75 4.23
N VAL A 146 9.34 -1.90 4.65
CA VAL A 146 8.64 -0.85 5.39
C VAL A 146 9.31 -0.72 6.75
N GLN A 147 9.82 0.48 7.04
CA GLN A 147 10.51 0.73 8.30
C GLN A 147 9.50 0.77 9.45
N TYR A 148 9.88 0.12 10.56
CA TYR A 148 9.15 0.19 11.83
C TYR A 148 9.59 1.40 12.65
N TYR A 149 8.62 2.25 13.00
CA TYR A 149 8.77 3.48 13.78
C TYR A 149 8.10 3.43 15.14
N ASN A 150 7.47 2.30 15.50
CA ASN A 150 6.85 2.10 16.82
C ASN A 150 5.72 3.12 17.10
N LEU A 151 4.94 3.46 16.08
CA LEU A 151 3.88 4.47 16.13
C LEU A 151 2.71 4.05 17.02
N ASN A 152 2.51 2.74 17.19
CA ASN A 152 1.42 2.15 17.96
C ASN A 152 1.83 1.61 19.34
N LYS A 153 3.05 1.93 19.85
CA LYS A 153 3.60 1.26 21.06
C LYS A 153 2.67 1.24 22.29
N ASN A 154 1.84 2.26 22.44
CA ASN A 154 0.98 2.45 23.61
C ASN A 154 -0.49 2.07 23.34
N ILE A 155 -0.78 1.36 22.25
CA ILE A 155 -2.14 0.97 21.86
C ILE A 155 -2.34 -0.51 22.17
N ASP A 156 -3.35 -0.82 22.99
CA ASP A 156 -3.78 -2.19 23.25
C ASP A 156 -4.89 -2.58 22.26
N PHE A 157 -4.51 -3.10 21.10
CA PHE A 157 -5.47 -3.47 20.07
C PHE A 157 -6.40 -4.62 20.49
N VAL A 158 -5.96 -5.51 21.38
CA VAL A 158 -6.79 -6.63 21.86
C VAL A 158 -7.90 -6.09 22.76
N GLN A 159 -7.54 -5.23 23.71
CA GLN A 159 -8.50 -4.59 24.60
C GLN A 159 -9.44 -3.67 23.83
N ASN A 160 -8.92 -2.85 22.90
CA ASN A 160 -9.74 -2.01 22.03
C ASN A 160 -10.77 -2.82 21.24
N GLN A 161 -10.37 -3.96 20.66
CA GLN A 161 -11.28 -4.82 19.90
C GLN A 161 -12.42 -5.35 20.80
N LYS A 162 -12.08 -5.81 22.00
CA LYS A 162 -13.06 -6.28 22.99
C LYS A 162 -14.03 -5.16 23.37
N ASP A 163 -13.51 -3.98 23.71
CA ASP A 163 -14.32 -2.85 24.14
C ASP A 163 -15.24 -2.34 23.03
N ASN A 164 -14.76 -2.25 21.79
CA ASN A 164 -15.59 -1.88 20.64
C ASN A 164 -16.79 -2.84 20.48
N VAL A 165 -16.56 -4.15 20.57
CA VAL A 165 -17.62 -5.17 20.48
C VAL A 165 -18.61 -5.05 21.64
N GLU A 166 -18.11 -4.87 22.86
CA GLU A 166 -18.97 -4.73 24.04
C GLU A 166 -19.78 -3.44 24.03
N HIS A 167 -19.21 -2.32 23.59
CA HIS A 167 -19.92 -1.04 23.48
C HIS A 167 -21.12 -1.15 22.54
N VAL A 168 -20.93 -1.70 21.33
CA VAL A 168 -22.03 -1.92 20.38
C VAL A 168 -23.07 -2.85 21.00
N SER A 169 -22.65 -3.99 21.57
CA SER A 169 -23.56 -4.97 22.14
C SER A 169 -24.42 -4.39 23.26
N ARG A 170 -23.80 -3.69 24.23
CA ARG A 170 -24.52 -3.03 25.34
C ARG A 170 -25.50 -1.98 24.82
N TYR A 171 -25.14 -1.23 23.79
CA TYR A 171 -26.02 -0.21 23.20
C TYR A 171 -27.22 -0.84 22.49
N VAL A 172 -27.00 -1.87 21.67
CA VAL A 172 -28.04 -2.65 20.98
C VAL A 172 -29.06 -3.20 21.99
N GLU A 173 -28.59 -3.74 23.12
CA GLU A 173 -29.45 -4.25 24.19
C GLU A 173 -30.25 -3.14 24.86
N LYS A 174 -29.58 -2.05 25.25
CA LYS A 174 -30.21 -0.90 25.91
C LYS A 174 -31.29 -0.25 25.05
N GLU A 175 -31.01 -0.05 23.77
CA GLU A 175 -31.92 0.57 22.80
C GLU A 175 -32.96 -0.40 22.22
N LYS A 176 -32.92 -1.67 22.66
CA LYS A 176 -33.83 -2.75 22.22
C LYS A 176 -33.86 -2.91 20.71
N TRP A 177 -32.70 -2.84 20.06
CA TRP A 177 -32.60 -3.13 18.63
C TRP A 177 -32.87 -4.62 18.38
N GLU A 178 -33.47 -4.92 17.24
CA GLU A 178 -33.58 -6.30 16.77
C GLU A 178 -32.17 -6.91 16.65
N ARG A 179 -31.99 -8.10 17.23
CA ARG A 179 -30.70 -8.80 17.26
C ARG A 179 -30.42 -9.48 15.93
N LEU A 180 -29.16 -9.85 15.71
CA LEU A 180 -28.76 -10.68 14.56
C LEU A 180 -29.53 -12.02 14.58
N PRO A 181 -30.18 -12.43 13.48
CA PRO A 181 -30.99 -13.65 13.45
C PRO A 181 -30.22 -14.92 13.85
N SER A 182 -28.95 -15.02 13.46
CA SER A 182 -28.06 -16.15 13.76
C SER A 182 -27.28 -15.99 15.07
N GLY A 183 -27.46 -14.86 15.78
CA GLY A 183 -26.64 -14.51 16.96
C GLY A 183 -25.20 -14.10 16.65
N SER A 184 -24.80 -14.05 15.37
CA SER A 184 -23.46 -13.67 14.93
C SER A 184 -23.51 -12.84 13.65
N VAL A 185 -22.40 -12.14 13.35
CA VAL A 185 -22.27 -11.34 12.13
C VAL A 185 -22.32 -12.26 10.89
N PRO A 186 -23.06 -11.91 9.82
CA PRO A 186 -23.08 -12.65 8.57
C PRO A 186 -21.69 -12.90 7.98
N GLN A 187 -21.42 -14.14 7.57
CA GLN A 187 -20.11 -14.54 7.05
C GLN A 187 -19.73 -13.80 5.76
N GLU A 188 -20.71 -13.39 4.95
CA GLU A 188 -20.50 -12.59 3.75
C GLU A 188 -19.86 -11.22 4.07
N ILE A 189 -20.32 -10.56 5.14
CA ILE A 189 -19.77 -9.26 5.57
C ILE A 189 -18.35 -9.45 6.11
N ILE A 190 -18.13 -10.49 6.92
CA ILE A 190 -16.77 -10.84 7.40
C ILE A 190 -15.84 -11.11 6.21
N ASN A 191 -16.30 -11.88 5.22
CA ASN A 191 -15.52 -12.19 4.03
C ASN A 191 -15.21 -10.95 3.20
N TRP A 192 -16.15 -10.01 3.07
CA TRP A 192 -15.91 -8.74 2.40
C TRP A 192 -14.90 -7.86 3.16
N ILE A 193 -14.98 -7.79 4.50
CA ILE A 193 -13.96 -7.09 5.30
C ILE A 193 -12.57 -7.70 5.12
N ARG A 194 -12.46 -8.99 4.77
CA ARG A 194 -11.19 -9.64 4.44
C ARG A 194 -10.65 -9.28 3.05
N THR A 195 -11.45 -8.69 2.17
CA THR A 195 -11.03 -8.33 0.81
C THR A 195 -10.69 -6.85 0.65
N VAL A 196 -11.28 -5.94 1.44
CA VAL A 196 -11.05 -4.49 1.28
C VAL A 196 -9.57 -4.08 1.30
N GLN A 197 -9.16 -3.20 0.39
CA GLN A 197 -7.78 -2.71 0.31
C GLN A 197 -7.67 -1.25 0.77
N PRO A 198 -6.53 -0.82 1.32
CA PRO A 198 -6.31 0.59 1.60
C PRO A 198 -6.18 1.36 0.28
N VAL A 199 -6.96 2.43 0.13
CA VAL A 199 -6.98 3.29 -1.05
C VAL A 199 -6.57 4.70 -0.64
N HIS A 200 -5.52 5.21 -1.28
CA HIS A 200 -5.06 6.59 -1.18
C HIS A 200 -5.47 7.37 -2.42
N ARG A 201 -5.76 8.66 -2.25
CA ARG A 201 -5.98 9.59 -3.36
C ARG A 201 -5.00 10.73 -3.28
N CYS A 202 -4.46 11.13 -4.42
CA CYS A 202 -3.53 12.25 -4.50
C CYS A 202 -3.66 13.04 -5.80
N ARG A 203 -3.10 14.25 -5.79
CA ARG A 203 -2.96 15.12 -6.97
C ARG A 203 -1.71 14.74 -7.79
N PRO A 204 -1.63 15.14 -9.07
CA PRO A 204 -0.51 14.81 -9.95
C PRO A 204 0.85 15.19 -9.37
N GLU A 205 0.98 16.35 -8.74
CA GLU A 205 2.27 16.82 -8.20
C GLU A 205 2.75 15.99 -7.01
N ILE A 206 1.82 15.50 -6.19
CA ILE A 206 2.12 14.60 -5.08
C ILE A 206 2.53 13.24 -5.63
N PHE A 207 1.81 12.74 -6.64
CA PHE A 207 2.12 11.47 -7.27
C PHE A 207 3.50 11.45 -7.94
N GLU A 208 3.86 12.50 -8.68
CA GLU A 208 5.22 12.65 -9.24
C GLU A 208 6.29 12.59 -8.14
N SER A 209 6.02 13.22 -7.00
CA SER A 209 6.96 13.23 -5.87
C SER A 209 7.07 11.86 -5.21
N ILE A 210 5.96 11.12 -5.06
CA ILE A 210 5.94 9.73 -4.58
C ILE A 210 6.84 8.86 -5.46
N LEU A 211 6.71 8.98 -6.79
CA LEU A 211 7.47 8.19 -7.74
C LEU A 211 8.96 8.55 -7.74
N LEU A 212 9.28 9.84 -7.65
CA LEU A 212 10.66 10.32 -7.60
C LEU A 212 11.38 9.93 -6.30
N LEU A 213 10.69 10.00 -5.16
CA LEU A 213 11.24 9.63 -3.85
C LEU A 213 11.23 8.11 -3.61
N GLY A 214 10.42 7.37 -4.37
CA GLY A 214 10.35 5.91 -4.30
C GLY A 214 9.47 5.39 -3.15
N HIS A 215 8.64 6.25 -2.55
CA HIS A 215 7.75 5.87 -1.47
C HIS A 215 6.57 6.85 -1.31
N VAL A 216 5.42 6.34 -0.89
CA VAL A 216 4.34 7.15 -0.30
C VAL A 216 4.75 7.52 1.11
N MET A 217 4.41 8.73 1.55
CA MET A 217 4.95 9.30 2.78
C MET A 217 3.87 10.00 3.61
N SER A 218 4.01 9.92 4.92
CA SER A 218 3.15 10.64 5.87
C SER A 218 3.35 12.15 5.78
N ARG A 219 2.43 12.91 6.35
CA ARG A 219 2.56 14.37 6.43
C ARG A 219 3.79 14.80 7.23
N ASP A 220 4.09 14.13 8.33
CA ASP A 220 5.26 14.41 9.17
C ASP A 220 6.56 14.25 8.39
N TYR A 221 6.67 13.19 7.58
CA TYR A 221 7.82 12.99 6.70
C TYR A 221 7.92 14.09 5.64
N MET A 222 6.79 14.47 5.02
CA MET A 222 6.76 15.62 4.11
C MET A 222 7.27 16.87 4.81
N ASP A 223 6.81 17.20 6.02
CA ASP A 223 7.28 18.39 6.74
C ASP A 223 8.80 18.37 7.00
N GLN A 224 9.42 17.20 7.18
CA GLN A 224 10.88 17.08 7.31
C GLN A 224 11.63 17.41 6.00
N LEU A 225 11.02 17.23 4.83
CA LEU A 225 11.59 17.64 3.53
C LEU A 225 11.73 19.16 3.38
N LYS A 226 11.29 19.96 4.36
CA LYS A 226 11.59 21.41 4.43
C LYS A 226 13.05 21.68 4.79
N ASN A 227 13.72 20.71 5.39
CA ASN A 227 15.11 20.82 5.83
C ASN A 227 16.07 20.29 4.75
N PRO A 228 16.95 21.14 4.18
CA PRO A 228 17.91 20.73 3.16
C PRO A 228 18.79 19.53 3.55
N LYS A 229 19.16 19.42 4.83
CA LYS A 229 19.99 18.29 5.33
C LYS A 229 19.21 16.97 5.31
N PHE A 230 17.92 17.04 5.62
CA PHE A 230 17.04 15.87 5.56
C PHE A 230 16.80 15.44 4.12
N VAL A 231 16.60 16.40 3.21
CA VAL A 231 16.50 16.15 1.76
C VAL A 231 17.78 15.49 1.24
N ALA A 232 18.97 15.97 1.63
CA ALA A 232 20.23 15.34 1.25
C ALA A 232 20.35 13.89 1.76
N THR A 233 19.81 13.59 2.94
CA THR A 233 19.72 12.22 3.46
C THR A 233 18.78 11.36 2.61
N SER A 234 17.63 11.91 2.21
CA SER A 234 16.67 11.25 1.32
C SER A 234 17.28 10.95 -0.06
N VAL A 235 18.03 11.89 -0.64
CA VAL A 235 18.80 11.69 -1.89
C VAL A 235 19.77 10.54 -1.72
N PHE A 236 20.50 10.49 -0.60
CA PHE A 236 21.46 9.43 -0.35
C PHE A 236 20.80 8.05 -0.26
N GLN A 237 19.56 7.97 0.22
CA GLN A 237 18.76 6.74 0.33
C GLN A 237 18.10 6.31 -0.99
N HIS A 238 18.08 7.18 -2.02
CA HIS A 238 17.46 6.88 -3.30
C HIS A 238 18.10 5.64 -3.97
N SER A 239 17.28 4.76 -4.55
CA SER A 239 17.69 3.45 -5.07
C SER A 239 18.87 3.52 -6.06
N GLN A 240 18.82 4.45 -7.02
CA GLN A 240 19.90 4.65 -7.99
C GLN A 240 21.23 5.12 -7.36
N ILE A 241 21.17 5.82 -6.22
CA ILE A 241 22.37 6.25 -5.48
C ILE A 241 22.93 5.08 -4.68
N GLN A 242 22.06 4.30 -4.03
CA GLN A 242 22.44 3.10 -3.28
C GLN A 242 23.08 2.01 -4.15
N GLN A 243 22.81 2.01 -5.47
CA GLN A 243 23.45 1.10 -6.43
C GLN A 243 24.92 1.44 -6.75
N ILE A 244 25.39 2.66 -6.42
CA ILE A 244 26.77 3.10 -6.68
C ILE A 244 27.73 2.41 -5.69
N LYS A 245 28.44 1.38 -6.17
CA LYS A 245 29.26 0.48 -5.32
C LYS A 245 30.28 1.23 -4.45
N TYR A 246 30.91 2.27 -4.97
CA TYR A 246 31.95 3.03 -4.27
C TYR A 246 31.44 3.82 -3.06
N LEU A 247 30.13 4.13 -3.01
CA LEU A 247 29.52 4.80 -1.86
C LEU A 247 29.40 3.88 -0.63
N LYS A 248 29.75 2.60 -0.74
CA LYS A 248 29.89 1.69 0.41
C LYS A 248 31.15 1.97 1.23
N GLY A 249 32.14 2.68 0.67
CA GLY A 249 33.37 3.07 1.36
C GLY A 249 33.20 4.36 2.16
N LYS A 250 33.62 4.36 3.45
CA LYS A 250 33.41 5.49 4.39
C LYS A 250 33.85 6.86 3.85
N LYS A 251 34.99 6.94 3.16
CA LYS A 251 35.55 8.20 2.64
C LYS A 251 34.75 8.74 1.46
N CYS A 252 34.54 7.92 0.43
CA CYS A 252 33.77 8.31 -0.76
C CYS A 252 32.31 8.64 -0.40
N ALA A 253 31.70 7.87 0.51
CA ALA A 253 30.36 8.15 1.03
C ALA A 253 30.27 9.54 1.68
N LYS A 254 31.28 9.93 2.46
CA LYS A 254 31.35 11.24 3.11
C LYS A 254 31.49 12.36 2.08
N ASP A 255 32.40 12.23 1.12
CA ASP A 255 32.59 13.24 0.07
C ASP A 255 31.35 13.38 -0.82
N ALA A 256 30.66 12.29 -1.13
CA ALA A 256 29.39 12.30 -1.85
C ALA A 256 28.28 12.95 -1.04
N LYS A 257 28.20 12.68 0.27
CA LYS A 257 27.24 13.34 1.16
C LYS A 257 27.48 14.85 1.22
N ASP A 258 28.72 15.29 1.39
CA ASP A 258 29.08 16.72 1.40
C ASP A 258 28.70 17.39 0.06
N TYR A 259 28.92 16.69 -1.06
CA TYR A 259 28.56 17.16 -2.40
C TYR A 259 27.04 17.30 -2.57
N ILE A 260 26.27 16.28 -2.18
CA ILE A 260 24.81 16.27 -2.22
C ILE A 260 24.24 17.37 -1.32
N GLU A 261 24.72 17.50 -0.09
CA GLU A 261 24.29 18.56 0.85
C GLU A 261 24.52 19.95 0.25
N ALA A 262 25.65 20.17 -0.43
CA ALA A 262 25.95 21.44 -1.08
C ALA A 262 25.04 21.72 -2.28
N LEU A 263 24.76 20.72 -3.12
CA LEU A 263 23.83 20.85 -4.26
C LEU A 263 22.40 21.13 -3.80
N VAL A 264 21.90 20.38 -2.81
CA VAL A 264 20.55 20.56 -2.26
C VAL A 264 20.41 21.95 -1.64
N ALA A 265 21.41 22.40 -0.86
CA ALA A 265 21.39 23.74 -0.29
C ALA A 265 21.39 24.84 -1.37
N GLU A 266 22.12 24.65 -2.48
CA GLU A 266 22.10 25.59 -3.61
C GLU A 266 20.70 25.70 -4.25
N GLU A 267 19.97 24.58 -4.43
CA GLU A 267 18.59 24.62 -4.95
C GLU A 267 17.62 25.34 -4.01
N PHE A 268 17.75 25.14 -2.69
CA PHE A 268 16.89 25.77 -1.68
C PHE A 268 17.11 27.28 -1.56
N GLU A 269 18.30 27.77 -1.88
CA GLU A 269 18.64 29.20 -1.85
C GLU A 269 18.25 29.96 -3.13
N LYS A 270 17.83 29.25 -4.20
CA LYS A 270 17.33 29.91 -5.41
C LYS A 270 16.04 30.69 -5.12
N PRO A 271 15.75 31.79 -5.85
CA PRO A 271 14.50 32.52 -5.71
C PRO A 271 13.31 31.58 -5.88
N GLN A 272 12.48 31.48 -4.84
CA GLN A 272 11.32 30.61 -4.84
C GLN A 272 10.10 31.35 -5.41
N PRO A 273 9.12 30.64 -5.99
CA PRO A 273 7.82 31.21 -6.34
C PRO A 273 7.16 31.87 -5.12
N VAL A 274 6.37 32.92 -5.35
CA VAL A 274 5.68 33.68 -4.28
C VAL A 274 4.78 32.74 -3.44
N GLY A 275 4.96 32.74 -2.11
CA GLY A 275 4.12 32.00 -1.17
C GLY A 275 4.77 30.79 -0.47
N VAL A 276 6.04 30.49 -0.72
CA VAL A 276 6.76 29.37 -0.07
C VAL A 276 7.51 29.86 1.18
N THR A 277 7.10 29.40 2.37
CA THR A 277 7.84 29.63 3.63
C THR A 277 8.65 28.39 3.97
N ILE A 278 9.97 28.42 3.73
CA ILE A 278 10.90 27.33 4.06
C ILE A 278 11.55 27.61 5.42
N ALA A 279 11.63 26.59 6.28
CA ALA A 279 12.40 26.70 7.52
C ALA A 279 13.90 26.83 7.18
N GLY A 280 14.48 27.99 7.48
CA GLY A 280 15.92 28.25 7.30
C GLY A 280 16.29 29.14 6.11
N THR A 281 15.32 29.62 5.32
CA THR A 281 15.56 30.74 4.39
C THR A 281 15.39 32.05 5.16
N THR A 282 16.50 32.69 5.54
CA THR A 282 16.48 34.14 5.73
C THR A 282 15.92 34.76 4.46
N LYS A 283 14.99 35.72 4.60
CA LYS A 283 14.62 36.60 3.48
C LYS A 283 15.93 37.09 2.85
N ILE A 284 16.04 37.05 1.52
CA ILE A 284 17.20 37.55 0.79
C ILE A 284 17.34 39.03 1.13
N ASP A 285 18.14 39.32 2.15
CA ASP A 285 18.55 40.66 2.53
C ASP A 285 19.97 40.77 2.02
N THR A 286 20.13 41.50 0.91
CA THR A 286 21.38 41.70 0.18
C THR A 286 22.46 42.29 1.10
N THR A 287 23.14 41.41 1.83
CA THR A 287 24.22 41.74 2.76
C THR A 287 25.46 40.92 2.39
N SER A 288 26.64 41.49 2.64
CA SER A 288 27.95 40.94 2.26
C SER A 288 28.22 39.50 2.75
N GLY A 289 27.53 39.04 3.80
CA GLY A 289 27.64 37.69 4.36
C GLY A 289 26.99 36.59 3.51
N GLU A 290 25.90 36.86 2.78
CA GLU A 290 25.23 35.86 1.95
C GLU A 290 26.00 35.57 0.65
N THR A 291 26.58 36.61 0.05
CA THR A 291 27.48 36.49 -1.12
C THR A 291 28.71 35.63 -0.80
N TYR A 292 29.26 35.73 0.42
CA TYR A 292 30.38 34.89 0.87
C TYR A 292 29.96 33.42 1.05
N LYS A 293 28.79 33.17 1.65
CA LYS A 293 28.24 31.80 1.78
C LYS A 293 28.04 31.15 0.41
N LEU A 294 27.46 31.87 -0.56
CA LEU A 294 27.26 31.35 -1.91
C LEU A 294 28.59 31.04 -2.63
N LYS A 295 29.58 31.94 -2.55
CA LYS A 295 30.92 31.71 -3.13
C LYS A 295 31.63 30.51 -2.49
N SER A 296 31.57 30.39 -1.16
CA SER A 296 32.16 29.27 -0.43
C SER A 296 31.51 27.94 -0.79
N ARG A 297 30.18 27.91 -1.02
CA ARG A 297 29.45 26.71 -1.42
C ARG A 297 29.76 26.27 -2.85
N LYS A 298 29.81 27.21 -3.81
CA LYS A 298 30.24 26.88 -5.18
C LYS A 298 31.65 26.27 -5.20
N LYS A 299 32.57 26.81 -4.39
CA LYS A 299 33.91 26.23 -4.23
C LYS A 299 33.87 24.83 -3.63
N LEU A 300 32.98 24.56 -2.67
CA LEU A 300 32.78 23.22 -2.10
C LEU A 300 32.25 22.24 -3.13
N ILE A 301 31.23 22.62 -3.91
CA ILE A 301 30.65 21.82 -5.00
C ILE A 301 31.76 21.43 -5.99
N THR A 302 32.49 22.40 -6.52
CA THR A 302 33.58 22.14 -7.48
C THR A 302 34.68 21.25 -6.89
N SER A 303 35.09 21.51 -5.64
CA SER A 303 36.12 20.72 -4.96
C SER A 303 35.71 19.25 -4.80
N LYS A 304 34.48 19.00 -4.32
CA LYS A 304 33.97 17.63 -4.14
C LYS A 304 33.69 16.94 -5.47
N GLU A 305 33.20 17.67 -6.49
CA GLU A 305 33.00 17.14 -7.84
C GLU A 305 34.31 16.62 -8.44
N VAL A 306 35.43 17.35 -8.28
CA VAL A 306 36.76 16.90 -8.72
C VAL A 306 37.20 15.63 -7.98
N ILE A 307 37.06 15.60 -6.65
CA ILE A 307 37.43 14.43 -5.85
C ILE A 307 36.62 13.20 -6.27
N LEU A 308 35.31 13.35 -6.40
CA LEU A 308 34.42 12.25 -6.74
C LEU A 308 34.59 11.78 -8.19
N SER A 309 34.85 12.69 -9.14
CA SER A 309 35.08 12.34 -10.55
C SER A 309 36.35 11.52 -10.78
N ASN A 310 37.30 11.54 -9.84
CA ASN A 310 38.47 10.67 -9.86
C ASN A 310 38.17 9.23 -9.41
N ILE A 311 37.02 9.00 -8.79
CA ILE A 311 36.63 7.71 -8.19
C ILE A 311 35.42 7.10 -8.92
N LEU A 312 34.45 7.94 -9.25
CA LEU A 312 33.17 7.56 -9.86
C LEU A 312 33.22 7.76 -11.37
N SER A 313 32.47 6.93 -12.10
CA SER A 313 32.26 7.13 -13.53
C SER A 313 31.47 8.42 -13.80
N LYS A 314 31.60 8.95 -15.02
CA LYS A 314 30.82 10.12 -15.47
C LYS A 314 29.30 9.89 -15.30
N ASN A 315 28.83 8.68 -15.54
CA ASN A 315 27.41 8.32 -15.38
C ASN A 315 26.98 8.36 -13.91
N GLU A 316 27.76 7.77 -13.00
CA GLU A 316 27.47 7.79 -11.55
C GLU A 316 27.47 9.22 -10.99
N MET A 317 28.43 10.05 -11.41
CA MET A 317 28.46 11.48 -11.07
C MET A 317 27.21 12.21 -11.54
N GLN A 318 26.79 11.95 -12.79
CA GLN A 318 25.58 12.56 -13.34
C GLN A 318 24.32 12.12 -12.57
N ILE A 319 24.22 10.84 -12.20
CA ILE A 319 23.10 10.32 -11.39
C ILE A 319 23.02 11.06 -10.04
N ILE A 320 24.16 11.20 -9.33
CA ILE A 320 24.20 11.92 -8.05
C ILE A 320 23.72 13.36 -8.20
N LYS A 321 24.26 14.07 -9.19
CA LYS A 321 23.92 15.47 -9.45
C LYS A 321 22.45 15.64 -9.83
N THR A 322 21.98 14.86 -10.79
CA THR A 322 20.59 14.90 -11.26
C THR A 322 19.61 14.60 -10.12
N LYS A 323 19.85 13.54 -9.33
CA LYS A 323 18.93 13.18 -8.23
C LYS A 323 18.95 14.16 -7.07
N ALA A 324 20.10 14.75 -6.74
CA ALA A 324 20.16 15.81 -5.76
C ALA A 324 19.29 17.01 -6.15
N ILE A 325 19.35 17.43 -7.42
CA ILE A 325 18.58 18.55 -7.95
C ILE A 325 17.08 18.21 -8.04
N GLU A 326 16.73 17.08 -8.67
CA GLU A 326 15.33 16.66 -8.85
C GLU A 326 14.60 16.51 -7.51
N ILE A 327 15.21 15.83 -6.54
CA ILE A 327 14.60 15.60 -5.23
C ILE A 327 14.51 16.90 -4.42
N ALA A 328 15.49 17.80 -4.53
CA ALA A 328 15.40 19.12 -3.89
C ALA A 328 14.25 19.95 -4.46
N GLN A 329 14.12 20.01 -5.79
CA GLN A 329 13.05 20.73 -6.47
C GLN A 329 11.67 20.14 -6.16
N ALA A 330 11.54 18.81 -6.15
CA ALA A 330 10.31 18.14 -5.74
C ALA A 330 9.97 18.43 -4.27
N SER A 331 10.96 18.41 -3.38
CA SER A 331 10.77 18.76 -1.96
C SER A 331 10.25 20.19 -1.80
N ILE A 332 10.83 21.15 -2.52
CA ILE A 332 10.37 22.55 -2.54
C ILE A 332 8.92 22.64 -3.06
N LYS A 333 8.61 21.96 -4.19
CA LYS A 333 7.28 21.94 -4.80
C LYS A 333 6.22 21.36 -3.85
N LEU A 334 6.54 20.27 -3.14
CA LEU A 334 5.67 19.66 -2.14
C LEU A 334 5.24 20.66 -1.04
N HIS A 335 6.15 21.52 -0.57
CA HIS A 335 5.80 22.52 0.46
C HIS A 335 4.94 23.67 -0.08
N SER A 336 5.09 24.00 -1.36
CA SER A 336 4.29 25.02 -2.02
C SER A 336 2.84 24.60 -2.27
N ASN A 337 2.54 23.30 -2.22
CA ASN A 337 1.21 22.74 -2.42
C ASN A 337 0.79 21.93 -1.18
N PRO A 338 0.18 22.57 -0.15
CA PRO A 338 -0.14 21.91 1.12
C PRO A 338 -1.29 20.89 1.04
N ALA A 339 -1.61 20.35 -0.14
CA ALA A 339 -2.62 19.31 -0.31
C ALA A 339 -2.31 18.06 0.55
N GLY A 340 -3.35 17.46 1.12
CA GLY A 340 -3.27 16.28 1.99
C GLY A 340 -3.62 16.55 3.45
N ILE A 341 -3.41 15.55 4.30
CA ILE A 341 -3.57 15.63 5.76
C ILE A 341 -2.55 16.62 6.33
N GLY A 342 -2.96 17.41 7.31
CA GLY A 342 -2.24 18.60 7.77
C GLY A 342 -3.15 19.58 8.52
N HIS A 343 -4.36 19.14 8.84
CA HIS A 343 -5.30 19.85 9.69
C HIS A 343 -4.71 19.87 11.11
N PRO A 344 -4.78 20.98 11.87
CA PRO A 344 -4.13 21.06 13.19
C PRO A 344 -4.41 19.88 14.15
N PRO A 345 -5.65 19.36 14.24
CA PRO A 345 -5.99 18.13 14.97
C PRO A 345 -5.16 16.88 14.62
N ASP A 346 -4.64 16.74 13.41
CA ASP A 346 -3.90 15.54 13.00
C ASP A 346 -2.61 15.36 13.80
N LYS A 347 -1.99 16.47 14.25
CA LYS A 347 -0.81 16.43 15.11
C LYS A 347 -1.13 15.95 16.51
N GLU A 348 -2.27 16.37 17.04
CA GLU A 348 -2.73 16.01 18.39
C GLU A 348 -3.21 14.55 18.44
N LEU A 349 -3.90 14.11 17.38
CA LEU A 349 -4.32 12.72 17.18
C LEU A 349 -3.15 11.82 16.75
N GLY A 350 -2.02 12.42 16.37
CA GLY A 350 -0.80 11.76 15.91
C GLY A 350 -0.91 11.06 14.56
N THR A 351 -1.99 11.31 13.80
CA THR A 351 -2.29 10.73 12.48
C THR A 351 -1.39 11.30 11.38
N ASN A 352 -0.83 12.49 11.59
CA ASN A 352 0.15 13.10 10.69
C ASN A 352 1.41 12.25 10.48
N ARG A 353 1.71 11.31 11.38
CA ARG A 353 2.85 10.39 11.32
C ARG A 353 2.59 9.15 10.46
N ASN A 354 1.36 8.97 9.99
CA ASN A 354 0.95 7.84 9.18
C ASN A 354 0.59 8.30 7.76
N VAL A 355 0.66 7.37 6.80
CA VAL A 355 0.04 7.58 5.49
C VAL A 355 -1.46 7.32 5.64
N PHE A 356 -2.29 8.28 5.25
CA PHE A 356 -3.74 8.15 5.32
C PHE A 356 -4.32 7.48 4.09
N THR A 357 -5.30 6.63 4.35
CA THR A 357 -6.06 5.89 3.36
C THR A 357 -7.49 5.67 3.84
N ILE A 358 -8.39 5.35 2.92
CA ILE A 358 -9.66 4.73 3.24
C ILE A 358 -9.52 3.23 3.03
N LEU A 359 -10.02 2.42 3.95
CA LEU A 359 -10.03 0.97 3.77
C LEU A 359 -11.28 0.59 2.96
N GLY A 360 -11.11 0.43 1.65
CA GLY A 360 -12.17 0.24 0.67
C GLY A 360 -12.38 1.48 -0.23
N PRO A 361 -13.58 1.63 -0.84
CA PRO A 361 -13.85 2.68 -1.81
C PRO A 361 -13.65 4.09 -1.22
N HIS A 362 -12.82 4.92 -1.89
CA HIS A 362 -12.45 6.26 -1.42
C HIS A 362 -13.17 7.38 -2.23
N LEU A 363 -14.23 7.92 -1.65
CA LEU A 363 -15.10 8.96 -2.25
C LEU A 363 -14.60 10.41 -2.11
N GLY A 364 -13.53 10.66 -1.35
CA GLY A 364 -13.03 12.01 -1.04
C GLY A 364 -12.29 12.64 -2.22
N HIS A 365 -13.04 13.19 -3.18
CA HIS A 365 -12.48 13.76 -4.41
C HIS A 365 -11.56 14.96 -4.18
N TYR A 366 -11.74 15.71 -3.10
CA TYR A 366 -10.87 16.82 -2.73
C TYR A 366 -9.40 16.43 -2.48
N TYR A 367 -9.09 15.14 -2.29
CA TYR A 367 -7.70 14.64 -2.19
C TYR A 367 -7.00 14.47 -3.55
N GLY A 368 -7.75 14.38 -4.65
CA GLY A 368 -7.24 14.25 -6.02
C GLY A 368 -7.82 13.06 -6.79
N ASP A 369 -7.39 12.92 -8.05
CA ASP A 369 -7.98 11.99 -9.02
C ASP A 369 -7.07 10.82 -9.39
N ILE A 370 -5.91 10.72 -8.75
CA ILE A 370 -5.06 9.53 -8.85
C ILE A 370 -5.39 8.65 -7.67
N PHE A 371 -5.89 7.44 -7.93
CA PHE A 371 -6.15 6.44 -6.90
C PHE A 371 -4.97 5.48 -6.84
N ILE A 372 -4.42 5.29 -5.64
CA ILE A 372 -3.38 4.33 -5.34
C ILE A 372 -3.99 3.28 -4.42
N VAL A 373 -4.13 2.07 -4.93
CA VAL A 373 -4.59 0.91 -4.16
C VAL A 373 -3.38 0.18 -3.62
N PHE A 374 -3.32 -0.03 -2.31
CA PHE A 374 -2.24 -0.76 -1.67
C PHE A 374 -2.54 -2.25 -1.54
N LYS A 375 -1.47 -3.04 -1.54
CA LYS A 375 -1.47 -4.44 -1.15
C LYS A 375 -2.01 -4.57 0.26
N ARG A 376 -2.99 -5.44 0.47
CA ARG A 376 -3.68 -5.59 1.76
C ARG A 376 -2.72 -5.93 2.90
N GLU A 377 -1.64 -6.63 2.59
CA GLU A 377 -0.60 -7.08 3.52
C GLU A 377 -0.03 -5.94 4.37
N ILE A 378 -0.04 -4.70 3.88
CA ILE A 378 0.42 -3.52 4.64
C ILE A 378 -0.37 -3.32 5.95
N LEU A 379 -1.62 -3.79 6.02
CA LEU A 379 -2.46 -3.70 7.23
C LEU A 379 -1.95 -4.56 8.38
N HIS A 380 -1.10 -5.55 8.12
CA HIS A 380 -0.48 -6.38 9.16
C HIS A 380 0.82 -5.77 9.70
N HIS A 381 1.32 -4.68 9.11
CA HIS A 381 2.51 -4.00 9.61
C HIS A 381 2.23 -3.41 11.01
N PRO A 382 3.14 -3.53 12.00
CA PRO A 382 2.91 -3.07 13.37
C PRO A 382 2.55 -1.58 13.55
N ASP A 383 2.94 -0.73 12.60
CA ASP A 383 2.60 0.70 12.57
C ASP A 383 1.29 1.02 11.82
N ALA A 384 0.70 0.03 11.15
CA ALA A 384 -0.62 0.18 10.55
C ALA A 384 -1.70 0.15 11.64
N ASN A 385 -2.84 0.80 11.43
CA ASN A 385 -4.03 0.68 12.25
C ASN A 385 -5.21 1.26 11.46
N PHE A 386 -6.44 1.05 11.94
CA PHE A 386 -7.60 1.69 11.34
C PHE A 386 -8.69 1.97 12.38
N SER A 387 -9.60 2.87 12.05
CA SER A 387 -10.79 3.22 12.82
C SER A 387 -12.01 3.28 11.92
N ILE A 388 -13.18 3.01 12.48
CA ILE A 388 -14.46 2.90 11.73
C ILE A 388 -14.89 4.21 11.05
N GLN A 389 -14.26 5.32 11.45
CA GLN A 389 -14.47 6.67 10.96
C GLN A 389 -13.17 7.46 11.09
N ALA A 390 -13.14 8.65 10.51
CA ALA A 390 -11.99 9.52 10.60
C ALA A 390 -11.65 9.98 12.01
N ALA A 391 -10.36 10.12 12.30
CA ALA A 391 -9.84 10.64 13.56
C ALA A 391 -10.35 12.06 13.84
N THR A 392 -10.51 12.88 12.81
CA THR A 392 -11.06 14.25 12.90
C THR A 392 -12.51 14.28 13.41
N SER A 393 -13.27 13.19 13.26
CA SER A 393 -14.62 13.07 13.85
C SER A 393 -14.59 13.02 15.38
N TYR A 394 -13.50 12.51 15.98
CA TYR A 394 -13.28 12.52 17.42
C TYR A 394 -12.96 13.93 17.90
N ALA A 395 -12.04 14.61 17.22
CA ALA A 395 -11.68 15.99 17.56
C ALA A 395 -12.90 16.93 17.53
N SER A 396 -13.77 16.78 16.52
CA SER A 396 -15.00 17.59 16.36
C SER A 396 -16.18 17.14 17.25
N GLY A 397 -16.11 15.97 17.88
CA GLY A 397 -17.24 15.37 18.61
C GLY A 397 -18.34 14.76 17.73
N ASN A 398 -18.21 14.82 16.40
CA ASN A 398 -19.17 14.20 15.48
C ASN A 398 -19.24 12.68 15.63
N CYS A 399 -18.16 12.04 16.11
CA CYS A 399 -18.14 10.61 16.38
C CYS A 399 -19.28 10.15 17.30
N PHE A 400 -19.65 10.94 18.33
CA PHE A 400 -20.68 10.57 19.30
C PHE A 400 -22.10 10.61 18.70
N LYS A 401 -22.30 11.43 17.67
CA LYS A 401 -23.55 11.47 16.91
C LYS A 401 -23.72 10.23 16.03
N TRP A 402 -22.63 9.77 15.41
CA TRP A 402 -22.64 8.67 14.45
C TRP A 402 -22.47 7.30 15.10
N ARG A 403 -21.77 7.25 16.25
CA ARG A 403 -21.49 6.06 17.04
C ARG A 403 -21.90 6.30 18.51
N PRO A 404 -23.22 6.38 18.79
CA PRO A 404 -23.74 6.69 20.12
C PRO A 404 -23.36 5.67 21.21
N TRP A 405 -22.92 4.47 20.83
CA TRP A 405 -22.36 3.48 21.77
C TRP A 405 -21.01 3.88 22.36
N LEU A 406 -20.34 4.90 21.83
CA LEU A 406 -19.18 5.54 22.47
C LEU A 406 -19.57 6.34 23.73
N GLY A 407 -20.87 6.53 23.98
CA GLY A 407 -21.38 7.27 25.13
C GLY A 407 -21.46 8.78 24.87
N THR A 408 -21.45 9.54 25.97
CA THR A 408 -21.48 11.00 25.93
C THR A 408 -20.10 11.55 25.60
N ASP A 409 -20.07 12.63 24.82
CA ASP A 409 -18.84 13.36 24.53
C ASP A 409 -18.15 13.82 25.82
N PRO A 410 -16.89 13.43 26.07
CA PRO A 410 -16.17 13.81 27.29
C PRO A 410 -15.79 15.31 27.31
N GLY A 411 -16.05 16.05 26.24
CA GLY A 411 -15.94 17.52 26.15
C GLY A 411 -14.52 18.04 25.98
N SER A 412 -13.53 17.43 26.65
CA SER A 412 -12.12 17.82 26.51
C SER A 412 -11.44 17.14 25.32
N GLN A 413 -10.56 17.88 24.66
CA GLN A 413 -9.75 17.41 23.52
C GLN A 413 -8.87 16.21 23.89
N ASP A 414 -8.18 16.26 25.04
CA ASP A 414 -7.35 15.16 25.52
C ASP A 414 -8.15 13.87 25.74
N ALA A 415 -9.36 13.97 26.29
CA ALA A 415 -10.22 12.81 26.47
C ALA A 415 -10.72 12.25 25.13
N ARG A 416 -11.06 13.11 24.17
CA ARG A 416 -11.41 12.69 22.79
C ARG A 416 -10.25 12.00 22.07
N VAL A 417 -9.02 12.50 22.23
CA VAL A 417 -7.80 11.88 21.69
C VAL A 417 -7.55 10.51 22.34
N LYS A 418 -7.67 10.40 23.67
CA LYS A 418 -7.56 9.10 24.37
C LYS A 418 -8.60 8.10 23.85
N LEU A 419 -9.85 8.54 23.68
CA LEU A 419 -10.91 7.70 23.14
C LEU A 419 -10.65 7.27 21.69
N PHE A 420 -10.09 8.16 20.86
CA PHE A 420 -9.65 7.80 19.51
C PHE A 420 -8.63 6.65 19.57
N HIS A 421 -7.60 6.77 20.40
CA HIS A 421 -6.60 5.70 20.54
C HIS A 421 -7.15 4.40 21.11
N SER A 422 -8.15 4.46 22.01
CA SER A 422 -8.78 3.28 22.61
C SER A 422 -9.84 2.60 21.72
N THR A 423 -10.06 3.09 20.50
CA THR A 423 -11.03 2.52 19.56
C THR A 423 -10.39 2.01 18.27
N LYS A 424 -9.07 2.17 18.13
CA LYS A 424 -8.30 1.68 16.98
C LYS A 424 -8.28 0.16 16.93
N LEU A 425 -8.38 -0.37 15.72
CA LEU A 425 -8.27 -1.78 15.38
C LEU A 425 -7.00 -2.05 14.57
N HIS A 426 -6.60 -3.32 14.50
CA HIS A 426 -5.41 -3.76 13.77
C HIS A 426 -5.64 -5.13 13.14
N ALA A 427 -5.24 -5.33 11.88
CA ALA A 427 -5.56 -6.54 11.11
C ALA A 427 -4.79 -7.80 11.57
N SER A 428 -3.75 -7.64 12.39
CA SER A 428 -3.05 -8.78 13.02
C SER A 428 -3.78 -9.36 14.23
N ILE A 429 -4.82 -8.70 14.76
CA ILE A 429 -5.57 -9.21 15.90
C ILE A 429 -6.65 -10.16 15.39
N PRO A 430 -6.66 -11.45 15.78
CA PRO A 430 -7.70 -12.37 15.36
C PRO A 430 -9.10 -11.84 15.73
N GLY A 431 -10.01 -11.85 14.75
CA GLY A 431 -11.38 -11.36 14.94
C GLY A 431 -11.56 -9.87 14.69
N TYR A 432 -10.55 -9.14 14.20
CA TYR A 432 -10.71 -7.74 13.81
C TYR A 432 -11.83 -7.55 12.79
N GLU A 433 -12.06 -8.54 11.92
CA GLU A 433 -13.10 -8.49 10.90
C GLU A 433 -14.50 -8.52 11.52
N TYR A 434 -14.66 -9.31 12.59
CA TYR A 434 -15.90 -9.38 13.34
C TYR A 434 -16.20 -8.04 14.02
N ALA A 435 -15.22 -7.46 14.72
CA ALA A 435 -15.39 -6.16 15.38
C ALA A 435 -15.68 -5.05 14.37
N THR A 436 -14.99 -5.06 13.22
CA THR A 436 -15.20 -4.10 12.14
C THR A 436 -16.60 -4.24 11.53
N ALA A 437 -17.01 -5.46 11.23
CA ALA A 437 -18.31 -5.73 10.64
C ALA A 437 -19.47 -5.37 11.60
N LEU A 438 -19.33 -5.69 12.89
CA LEU A 438 -20.32 -5.33 13.91
C LEU A 438 -20.52 -3.81 14.00
N GLU A 439 -19.41 -3.05 14.03
CA GLU A 439 -19.43 -1.59 14.04
C GLU A 439 -20.03 -1.01 12.75
N LEU A 440 -19.74 -1.58 11.57
CA LEU A 440 -20.33 -1.14 10.30
C LEU A 440 -21.83 -1.41 10.24
N ILE A 441 -22.29 -2.57 10.69
CA ILE A 441 -23.73 -2.89 10.81
C ILE A 441 -24.39 -1.84 11.71
N ALA A 442 -23.84 -1.60 12.90
CA ALA A 442 -24.40 -0.65 13.85
C ALA A 442 -24.40 0.78 13.30
N THR A 443 -23.34 1.20 12.62
CA THR A 443 -23.23 2.55 12.03
C THR A 443 -24.18 2.72 10.85
N THR A 444 -24.36 1.68 10.04
CA THR A 444 -25.34 1.66 8.94
C THR A 444 -26.76 1.74 9.49
N ASN A 445 -27.09 0.92 10.49
CA ASN A 445 -28.39 1.00 11.16
C ASN A 445 -28.64 2.38 11.79
N GLN A 446 -27.66 2.95 12.48
CA GLN A 446 -27.78 4.28 13.09
C GLN A 446 -28.01 5.37 12.02
N THR A 447 -27.36 5.23 10.87
CA THR A 447 -27.53 6.14 9.73
C THR A 447 -28.94 6.04 9.14
N LEU A 448 -29.48 4.82 9.00
CA LEU A 448 -30.78 4.54 8.40
C LEU A 448 -31.95 4.60 9.41
N LYS A 449 -31.66 4.70 10.70
CA LYS A 449 -32.63 4.71 11.81
C LYS A 449 -33.56 3.48 11.83
N LYS A 450 -33.07 2.29 11.42
CA LYS A 450 -33.88 1.05 11.34
C LYS A 450 -34.10 0.36 12.70
N LYS A 451 -33.27 0.66 13.72
CA LYS A 451 -33.26 -0.03 15.04
C LYS A 451 -33.12 -1.56 14.94
N SER A 452 -32.33 -2.05 13.99
CA SER A 452 -32.09 -3.48 13.78
C SER A 452 -30.61 -3.74 13.44
N MET A 453 -30.06 -4.83 13.98
CA MET A 453 -28.76 -5.35 13.57
C MET A 453 -28.86 -6.26 12.34
N ASN A 454 -30.06 -6.57 11.86
CA ASN A 454 -30.29 -7.33 10.63
C ASN A 454 -30.05 -6.43 9.40
N ILE A 455 -28.78 -6.17 9.11
CA ILE A 455 -28.31 -5.38 7.97
C ILE A 455 -27.45 -6.28 7.10
N ASP A 456 -27.81 -6.39 5.82
CA ASP A 456 -27.05 -7.14 4.81
C ASP A 456 -25.88 -6.33 4.25
N LEU A 457 -25.01 -7.01 3.49
CA LEU A 457 -23.84 -6.39 2.87
C LEU A 457 -24.23 -5.29 1.86
N GLU A 458 -25.26 -5.51 1.06
CA GLU A 458 -25.71 -4.54 0.04
C GLU A 458 -26.10 -3.20 0.71
N THR A 459 -26.87 -3.23 1.80
CA THR A 459 -27.24 -2.04 2.56
C THR A 459 -26.02 -1.32 3.15
N ILE A 460 -24.98 -2.06 3.58
CA ILE A 460 -23.73 -1.47 4.06
C ILE A 460 -23.01 -0.73 2.92
N LEU A 461 -22.92 -1.36 1.75
CA LEU A 461 -22.27 -0.80 0.56
C LEU A 461 -23.01 0.44 0.04
N ASP A 462 -24.34 0.40 -0.03
CA ASP A 462 -25.18 1.55 -0.39
C ASP A 462 -24.94 2.73 0.55
N ARG A 463 -24.93 2.48 1.87
CA ARG A 463 -24.62 3.50 2.87
C ARG A 463 -23.19 4.02 2.71
N TRP A 464 -22.24 3.16 2.36
CA TRP A 464 -20.85 3.57 2.14
C TRP A 464 -20.74 4.52 0.95
N LEU A 465 -21.34 4.16 -0.19
CA LEU A 465 -21.34 4.95 -1.42
C LEU A 465 -22.12 6.28 -1.32
N SER A 466 -22.98 6.41 -0.32
CA SER A 466 -23.75 7.64 -0.07
C SER A 466 -23.11 8.58 0.96
N ARG A 467 -21.85 8.36 1.37
CA ARG A 467 -21.22 9.07 2.49
C ARG A 467 -19.83 9.56 2.18
N ASP A 468 -19.45 10.67 2.80
CA ASP A 468 -18.08 11.18 2.69
C ASP A 468 -17.08 10.16 3.27
N SER A 469 -15.86 10.16 2.73
CA SER A 469 -14.80 9.25 3.15
C SER A 469 -14.47 9.33 4.66
N HIS A 470 -14.66 10.49 5.31
CA HIS A 470 -14.47 10.60 6.75
C HIS A 470 -15.51 9.84 7.60
N GLN A 471 -16.62 9.42 6.99
CA GLN A 471 -17.66 8.59 7.61
C GLN A 471 -17.53 7.10 7.26
N SER A 472 -16.41 6.73 6.64
CA SER A 472 -16.01 5.38 6.25
C SER A 472 -14.77 4.94 7.05
N ILE A 473 -14.31 3.71 6.86
CA ILE A 473 -13.15 3.20 7.60
C ILE A 473 -11.89 3.96 7.19
N GLU A 474 -11.30 4.68 8.14
CA GLU A 474 -10.03 5.39 7.97
C GLU A 474 -8.89 4.47 8.40
N ALA A 475 -7.94 4.25 7.48
CA ALA A 475 -6.75 3.46 7.74
C ALA A 475 -5.50 4.35 7.75
N HIS A 476 -4.68 4.13 8.78
CA HIS A 476 -3.41 4.79 9.04
C HIS A 476 -2.30 3.78 8.80
N LEU A 477 -1.61 3.93 7.68
CA LEU A 477 -0.53 3.05 7.26
C LEU A 477 0.83 3.58 7.74
N PRO A 478 1.91 2.77 7.65
CA PRO A 478 3.24 3.16 8.13
C PRO A 478 3.73 4.49 7.54
N GLN A 479 4.68 5.13 8.23
CA GLN A 479 5.14 6.48 7.89
C GLN A 479 5.65 6.61 6.45
N LEU A 480 6.28 5.55 5.94
CA LEU A 480 6.82 5.43 4.60
C LEU A 480 6.37 4.10 4.00
N ILE A 481 5.78 4.14 2.81
CA ILE A 481 5.32 2.96 2.08
C ILE A 481 6.04 2.89 0.74
N PRO A 482 6.95 1.93 0.55
CA PRO A 482 7.65 1.73 -0.72
C PRO A 482 6.68 1.45 -1.88
N LEU A 483 7.09 1.79 -3.10
CA LEU A 483 6.27 1.59 -4.30
C LEU A 483 5.85 0.13 -4.52
N ASP A 484 6.61 -0.83 -3.98
CA ASP A 484 6.33 -2.27 -4.10
C ASP A 484 5.04 -2.70 -3.38
N TYR A 485 4.55 -1.89 -2.44
CA TYR A 485 3.27 -2.08 -1.76
C TYR A 485 2.09 -1.48 -2.50
N ILE A 486 2.31 -0.76 -3.60
CA ILE A 486 1.22 -0.34 -4.48
C ILE A 486 0.80 -1.55 -5.30
N ASP A 487 -0.44 -1.96 -5.09
CA ASP A 487 -1.05 -3.08 -5.81
C ASP A 487 -1.51 -2.62 -7.19
N HIS A 488 -2.23 -1.49 -7.23
CA HIS A 488 -2.78 -0.94 -8.47
C HIS A 488 -2.90 0.58 -8.44
N ILE A 489 -2.91 1.20 -9.62
CA ILE A 489 -3.08 2.65 -9.79
C ILE A 489 -4.19 2.91 -10.81
N TYR A 490 -5.15 3.78 -10.49
CA TYR A 490 -6.11 4.31 -11.45
C TYR A 490 -5.78 5.77 -11.75
N ILE A 491 -5.73 6.08 -13.05
CA ILE A 491 -5.43 7.42 -13.55
C ILE A 491 -6.24 7.68 -14.82
N SER A 492 -6.77 8.88 -14.98
CA SER A 492 -7.36 9.32 -16.25
C SER A 492 -6.27 9.55 -17.30
N GLN A 493 -6.56 9.29 -18.57
CA GLN A 493 -5.59 9.43 -19.66
C GLN A 493 -5.02 10.85 -19.72
N ASN A 494 -5.87 11.87 -19.57
CA ASN A 494 -5.45 13.26 -19.63
C ASN A 494 -4.58 13.69 -18.43
N ILE A 495 -4.82 13.14 -17.21
CA ILE A 495 -3.89 13.34 -16.10
C ILE A 495 -2.57 12.64 -16.40
N PHE A 496 -2.61 11.37 -16.85
CA PHE A 496 -1.38 10.63 -17.16
C PHE A 496 -0.52 11.40 -18.17
N GLU A 497 -1.12 11.93 -19.23
CA GLU A 497 -0.45 12.73 -20.25
C GLU A 497 0.11 14.07 -19.73
N SER A 498 -0.52 14.65 -18.70
CA SER A 498 -0.04 15.87 -18.04
C SER A 498 1.21 15.65 -17.16
N LEU A 499 1.51 14.41 -16.78
CA LEU A 499 2.69 14.08 -15.98
C LEU A 499 3.98 14.30 -16.77
N ASN A 500 5.07 14.59 -16.04
CA ASN A 500 6.40 14.71 -16.62
C ASN A 500 6.75 13.46 -17.47
N PRO A 501 7.37 13.62 -18.66
CA PRO A 501 7.75 12.50 -19.52
C PRO A 501 8.57 11.40 -18.84
N ASN A 502 9.47 11.77 -17.93
CA ASN A 502 10.27 10.81 -17.16
C ASN A 502 9.40 10.01 -16.18
N THR A 503 8.43 10.67 -15.55
CA THR A 503 7.44 10.02 -14.67
C THR A 503 6.61 9.01 -15.44
N ARG A 504 6.09 9.38 -16.62
CA ARG A 504 5.32 8.47 -17.48
C ARG A 504 6.12 7.23 -17.85
N LYS A 505 7.37 7.41 -18.28
CA LYS A 505 8.28 6.30 -18.59
C LYS A 505 8.56 5.41 -17.37
N PHE A 506 8.76 6.01 -16.19
CA PHE A 506 8.98 5.26 -14.96
C PHE A 506 7.75 4.43 -14.58
N ILE A 507 6.54 5.00 -14.71
CA ILE A 507 5.28 4.30 -14.46
C ILE A 507 5.15 3.08 -15.36
N ASP A 508 5.36 3.25 -16.67
CA ASP A 508 5.24 2.16 -17.64
C ASP A 508 6.20 1.01 -17.34
N VAL A 509 7.42 1.32 -16.88
CA VAL A 509 8.43 0.31 -16.50
C VAL A 509 8.11 -0.35 -15.16
N THR A 510 7.65 0.42 -14.17
CA THR A 510 7.53 -0.04 -12.77
C THR A 510 6.20 -0.71 -12.48
N PHE A 511 5.11 -0.15 -13.00
CA PHE A 511 3.77 -0.62 -12.71
C PHE A 511 3.22 -1.50 -13.83
N ASN A 512 3.58 -1.27 -15.09
CA ASN A 512 3.19 -2.09 -16.24
C ASN A 512 1.70 -2.55 -16.17
N ASN A 513 1.43 -3.79 -15.71
CA ASN A 513 0.07 -4.34 -15.57
C ASN A 513 -0.71 -3.90 -14.31
N ARG A 514 -0.09 -3.10 -13.44
CA ARG A 514 -0.63 -2.57 -12.17
C ARG A 514 -1.11 -1.12 -12.27
N ILE A 515 -1.47 -0.70 -13.48
CA ILE A 515 -2.03 0.63 -13.73
C ILE A 515 -3.14 0.56 -14.77
N THR A 516 -4.29 1.15 -14.45
CA THR A 516 -5.40 1.36 -15.39
C THR A 516 -5.39 2.83 -15.81
N LYS A 517 -5.08 3.06 -17.09
CA LYS A 517 -5.24 4.36 -17.76
C LYS A 517 -6.62 4.38 -18.41
N THR A 518 -7.52 5.20 -17.89
CA THR A 518 -8.92 5.22 -18.34
C THR A 518 -9.14 6.30 -19.39
N SER A 519 -10.06 6.08 -20.33
CA SER A 519 -10.47 7.09 -21.32
C SER A 519 -11.33 8.21 -20.74
N HIS A 520 -11.74 8.11 -19.48
CA HIS A 520 -12.45 9.20 -18.81
C HIS A 520 -11.55 10.42 -18.72
N ALA A 521 -12.13 11.61 -18.84
CA ALA A 521 -11.45 12.87 -18.61
C ALA A 521 -11.71 13.35 -17.18
N VAL A 522 -10.88 14.27 -16.71
CA VAL A 522 -11.10 15.09 -15.50
C VAL A 522 -10.53 16.48 -15.74
N GLU A 523 -11.08 17.50 -15.12
CA GLU A 523 -10.58 18.87 -15.29
C GLU A 523 -9.20 19.03 -14.61
N LEU A 524 -8.16 19.40 -15.38
CA LEU A 524 -6.78 19.49 -14.86
C LEU A 524 -6.56 20.67 -13.89
N ASP A 525 -7.32 21.75 -14.06
CA ASP A 525 -7.21 22.97 -13.25
C ASP A 525 -8.26 23.04 -12.12
N ASP A 526 -9.15 22.06 -12.02
CA ASP A 526 -10.21 22.08 -11.01
C ASP A 526 -9.67 21.70 -9.64
N LYS A 527 -9.37 22.74 -8.85
CA LYS A 527 -9.14 22.61 -7.41
C LYS A 527 -10.50 22.54 -6.71
N ASP A 528 -11.33 21.56 -7.03
CA ASP A 528 -12.55 21.33 -6.25
C ASP A 528 -12.13 20.97 -4.83
N THR A 529 -12.28 21.94 -3.94
CA THR A 529 -12.03 21.83 -2.51
C THR A 529 -13.31 21.56 -1.75
N SER A 530 -14.43 21.35 -2.43
CA SER A 530 -15.68 21.01 -1.76
C SER A 530 -15.54 19.67 -1.06
N PHE A 531 -15.89 19.66 0.22
CA PHE A 531 -15.97 18.44 1.00
C PHE A 531 -17.25 17.69 0.64
N GLY A 532 -17.15 16.38 0.41
CA GLY A 532 -18.29 15.55 0.07
C GLY A 532 -17.89 14.24 -0.61
N PHE A 533 -18.90 13.43 -0.91
CA PHE A 533 -18.75 12.13 -1.56
C PHE A 533 -18.97 12.16 -3.08
N LYS A 534 -19.51 13.27 -3.59
CA LYS A 534 -19.76 13.50 -5.01
C LYS A 534 -18.99 14.74 -5.46
N PRO A 535 -18.19 14.64 -6.54
CA PRO A 535 -17.63 15.81 -7.20
C PRO A 535 -18.71 16.73 -7.73
N ASN A 536 -18.43 18.04 -7.83
CA ASN A 536 -19.34 18.98 -8.49
C ASN A 536 -19.36 18.80 -10.01
N SER A 537 -18.24 18.35 -10.60
CA SER A 537 -18.14 18.02 -12.02
C SER A 537 -18.76 16.64 -12.31
N LYS A 538 -19.65 16.61 -13.30
CA LYS A 538 -20.22 15.35 -13.82
C LYS A 538 -19.15 14.45 -14.43
N ILE A 539 -18.20 15.01 -15.19
CA ILE A 539 -17.11 14.27 -15.84
C ILE A 539 -16.23 13.61 -14.78
N ARG A 540 -15.91 14.36 -13.72
CA ARG A 540 -15.15 13.85 -12.58
C ARG A 540 -15.91 12.79 -11.78
N GLN A 541 -17.22 12.94 -11.63
CA GLN A 541 -18.08 11.94 -11.02
C GLN A 541 -18.09 10.64 -11.84
N GLU A 542 -18.22 10.70 -13.17
CA GLU A 542 -18.18 9.52 -14.04
C GLU A 542 -16.86 8.74 -13.90
N TYR A 543 -15.72 9.43 -13.84
CA TYR A 543 -14.43 8.80 -13.57
C TYR A 543 -14.37 8.17 -12.17
N GLN A 544 -14.84 8.87 -11.13
CA GLN A 544 -14.88 8.33 -9.79
C GLN A 544 -15.74 7.06 -9.73
N ASP A 545 -16.95 7.09 -10.29
CA ASP A 545 -17.89 5.96 -10.28
C ASP A 545 -17.31 4.74 -11.02
N PHE A 546 -16.56 4.96 -12.11
CA PHE A 546 -15.81 3.90 -12.80
C PHE A 546 -14.78 3.24 -11.88
N VAL A 547 -13.94 4.02 -11.19
CA VAL A 547 -12.89 3.49 -10.32
C VAL A 547 -13.50 2.74 -9.13
N LEU A 548 -14.57 3.28 -8.53
CA LEU A 548 -15.23 2.65 -7.38
C LEU A 548 -15.85 1.30 -7.74
N LYS A 549 -16.41 1.16 -8.95
CA LYS A 549 -16.96 -0.11 -9.44
C LYS A 549 -15.91 -1.21 -9.55
N ASP A 550 -14.65 -0.85 -9.83
CA ASP A 550 -13.55 -1.82 -9.98
C ASP A 550 -12.92 -2.20 -8.63
N ILE A 551 -12.96 -1.29 -7.65
CA ILE A 551 -12.41 -1.50 -6.29
C ILE A 551 -13.38 -2.28 -5.39
N MET A 552 -14.69 -2.20 -5.64
CA MET A 552 -15.74 -2.89 -4.89
C MET A 552 -15.87 -4.35 -5.28
#